data_AF-A0A6V7KKD0-F1
#
_entry.id   AF-A0A6V7KKD0-F1
#
_cell.length_a   1.000
_cell.length_b   1.000
_cell.length_c   1.000
_cell.angle_alpha   90.00
_cell.angle_beta   90.00
_cell.angle_gamma   90.00
#
_symmetry.space_group_name_H-M   'P 1'
#
loop_
_entity.id
_entity.type
_entity.pdbx_description
1 polymer ?
#
loop_
_entity_poly.entity_id
_entity_poly.type
_entity_poly.pdbx_seq_one_letter_code
_entity_poly.pdbx_strand_id
1 'polypeptide(L)'
;LANHSANRSAFAASGGTGGVALLDAVERDIRAHIREIEGKILTIVDNLVSQQISNWGARPPVPSQSFRNISRHLVKLHEAVSGILPPVEVQALYRTVNVSFKEKLREQLVKMNIVNNGGPQHGVVTSELTFYLEALRNLKVLPADELNDDWMSDIWTR
;
A
#
# COMPACT_ATOMS: atom_id res chain seq x y z
N LEU A 1 -66.83 32.05 -28.52
CA LEU A 1 -66.81 30.57 -28.67
C LEU A 1 -65.36 30.13 -28.70
N ALA A 2 -64.94 29.44 -27.64
CA ALA A 2 -63.60 28.86 -27.48
C ALA A 2 -63.54 27.46 -28.08
N ASN A 3 -62.40 27.08 -28.67
CA ASN A 3 -61.65 25.81 -28.49
C ASN A 3 -60.74 25.52 -29.70
N HIS A 4 -59.42 25.50 -29.49
CA HIS A 4 -58.55 24.32 -29.37
C HIS A 4 -57.97 23.84 -30.72
N SER A 5 -56.66 24.04 -30.90
CA SER A 5 -55.70 22.92 -30.88
C SER A 5 -54.27 23.45 -30.98
N ALA A 6 -53.58 23.46 -29.84
CA ALA A 6 -52.13 23.43 -29.79
C ALA A 6 -51.64 21.97 -29.89
N ASN A 7 -50.34 21.83 -30.16
CA ASN A 7 -49.42 20.72 -29.90
C ASN A 7 -48.88 19.88 -31.09
N ARG A 8 -47.55 20.00 -31.17
CA ARG A 8 -46.52 18.94 -31.18
C ARG A 8 -46.28 18.17 -32.45
N SER A 9 -45.06 18.30 -32.97
CA SER A 9 -44.02 17.29 -32.68
C SER A 9 -42.63 17.82 -33.04
N ALA A 10 -42.01 18.49 -32.08
CA ALA A 10 -40.56 18.41 -31.89
C ALA A 10 -40.33 17.21 -30.97
N PHE A 11 -39.68 16.14 -31.44
CA PHE A 11 -38.87 15.29 -30.58
C PHE A 11 -37.69 14.75 -31.40
N ALA A 12 -36.55 15.37 -31.10
CA ALA A 12 -35.25 15.01 -31.59
C ALA A 12 -34.85 13.60 -31.13
N ALA A 13 -34.00 12.98 -31.93
CA ALA A 13 -33.26 11.78 -31.60
C ALA A 13 -32.39 11.97 -30.36
N SER A 14 -32.40 10.99 -29.45
CA SER A 14 -31.24 10.64 -28.60
C SER A 14 -31.53 9.35 -27.82
N GLY A 15 -31.26 8.19 -28.41
CA GLY A 15 -31.52 6.89 -27.78
C GLY A 15 -30.28 6.06 -27.41
N GLY A 16 -29.05 6.55 -27.66
CA GLY A 16 -27.84 5.69 -27.61
C GLY A 16 -26.76 6.05 -26.58
N THR A 17 -26.77 7.25 -26.01
CA THR A 17 -25.59 7.80 -25.28
C THR A 17 -25.74 7.83 -23.75
N GLY A 18 -26.95 7.72 -23.21
CA GLY A 18 -27.19 7.85 -21.76
C GLY A 18 -26.75 6.65 -20.92
N GLY A 19 -26.80 5.43 -21.47
CA GLY A 19 -26.45 4.21 -20.75
C GLY A 19 -24.95 4.06 -20.49
N VAL A 20 -24.11 4.37 -21.49
CA VAL A 20 -22.65 4.33 -21.36
C VAL A 20 -22.15 5.39 -20.38
N ALA A 21 -22.68 6.61 -20.45
CA ALA A 21 -22.33 7.69 -19.53
C ALA A 21 -22.67 7.37 -18.06
N LEU A 22 -23.74 6.60 -17.82
CA LEU A 22 -24.11 6.12 -16.48
C LEU A 22 -23.13 5.05 -15.97
N LEU A 23 -22.73 4.11 -16.83
CA LEU A 23 -21.73 3.10 -16.47
C LEU A 23 -20.39 3.75 -16.14
N ASP A 24 -19.96 4.74 -16.92
CA ASP A 24 -18.73 5.49 -16.64
C ASP A 24 -18.80 6.22 -15.30
N ALA A 25 -19.98 6.75 -14.92
CA ALA A 25 -20.18 7.39 -13.64
C ALA A 25 -20.06 6.41 -12.47
N VAL A 26 -20.71 5.24 -12.58
CA VAL A 26 -20.63 4.17 -11.58
C VAL A 26 -19.18 3.68 -11.43
N GLU A 27 -18.46 3.49 -12.53
CA GLU A 27 -17.05 3.10 -12.49
C GLU A 27 -16.20 4.13 -11.73
N ARG A 28 -16.39 5.43 -11.99
CA ARG A 28 -15.68 6.49 -11.28
C ARG A 28 -15.96 6.47 -9.78
N ASP A 29 -17.21 6.28 -9.39
CA ASP A 29 -17.61 6.24 -7.98
C ASP A 29 -17.00 5.03 -7.26
N ILE A 30 -16.98 3.86 -7.92
CA ILE A 30 -16.32 2.65 -7.39
C ILE A 30 -14.82 2.90 -7.20
N ARG A 31 -14.13 3.47 -8.20
CA ARG A 31 -12.71 3.80 -8.11
C ARG A 31 -12.42 4.83 -7.01
N ALA A 32 -13.30 5.82 -6.84
CA ALA A 32 -13.18 6.79 -5.76
C ALA A 32 -13.30 6.12 -4.39
N HIS A 33 -14.23 5.19 -4.22
CA HIS A 33 -14.42 4.48 -2.97
C HIS A 33 -13.26 3.52 -2.64
N ILE A 34 -12.72 2.82 -3.65
CA ILE A 34 -11.50 2.01 -3.49
C ILE A 34 -10.36 2.85 -2.91
N ARG A 35 -10.08 4.03 -3.49
CA ARG A 35 -9.03 4.93 -3.01
C ARG A 35 -9.26 5.40 -1.57
N GLU A 36 -10.51 5.66 -1.18
CA GLU A 36 -10.84 6.06 0.19
C GLU A 36 -10.55 4.92 1.19
N ILE A 37 -10.92 3.69 0.83
CA ILE A 37 -10.65 2.49 1.64
C ILE A 37 -9.14 2.28 1.76
N GLU A 38 -8.42 2.34 0.65
CA GLU A 38 -6.95 2.21 0.63
C GLU A 38 -6.27 3.25 1.51
N GLY A 39 -6.69 4.51 1.44
CA GLY A 39 -6.14 5.58 2.29
C GLY A 39 -6.30 5.30 3.79
N LYS A 40 -7.46 4.77 4.20
CA LYS A 40 -7.71 4.38 5.60
C LYS A 40 -6.84 3.20 6.01
N ILE A 41 -6.73 2.18 5.15
CA ILE A 41 -5.87 1.01 5.40
C ILE A 41 -4.41 1.43 5.53
N LEU A 42 -3.92 2.25 4.60
CA LEU A 42 -2.57 2.79 4.64
C LEU A 42 -2.30 3.52 5.95
N THR A 43 -3.23 4.38 6.38
CA THR A 43 -3.10 5.10 7.66
C THR A 43 -2.97 4.15 8.84
N ILE A 44 -3.77 3.08 8.88
CA ILE A 44 -3.72 2.09 9.97
C ILE A 44 -2.39 1.34 9.96
N VAL A 45 -1.98 0.83 8.80
CA VAL A 45 -0.73 0.07 8.66
C VAL A 45 0.48 0.94 8.95
N ASP A 46 0.48 2.19 8.48
CA ASP A 46 1.51 3.18 8.75
C ASP A 46 1.72 3.40 10.25
N ASN A 47 0.63 3.59 11.00
CA ASN A 47 0.68 3.74 12.46
C ASN A 47 1.24 2.48 13.15
N LEU A 48 0.79 1.29 12.74
CA LEU A 48 1.26 0.03 13.29
C LEU A 48 2.76 -0.20 13.03
N VAL A 49 3.22 0.08 11.82
CA VAL A 49 4.64 -0.03 11.45
C VAL A 49 5.47 1.01 12.19
N SER A 50 5.02 2.26 12.25
CA SER A 50 5.66 3.35 13.01
C SER A 50 5.93 2.95 14.44
N GLN A 51 4.91 2.41 15.11
CA GLN A 51 5.02 2.01 16.51
C GLN A 51 6.05 0.89 16.73
N GLN A 52 6.19 -0.04 15.77
CA GLN A 52 7.20 -1.10 15.88
C GLN A 52 8.62 -0.58 15.63
N ILE A 53 8.78 0.32 14.65
CA ILE A 53 10.08 0.90 14.28
C ILE A 53 10.59 1.89 15.33
N SER A 54 9.72 2.75 15.87
CA SER A 54 10.12 3.76 16.86
C SER A 54 10.70 3.14 18.14
N ASN A 55 10.23 1.93 18.48
CA ASN A 55 10.64 1.16 19.65
C ASN A 55 11.71 0.10 19.33
N TRP A 56 12.07 -0.08 18.06
CA TRP A 56 13.06 -1.05 17.65
C TRP A 56 14.48 -0.54 17.92
N GLY A 57 15.37 -1.47 18.24
CA GLY A 57 16.80 -1.22 18.32
C GLY A 57 17.60 -2.36 17.70
N ALA A 58 18.69 -2.01 17.00
CA ALA A 58 19.58 -2.95 16.30
C ALA A 58 20.42 -3.79 17.28
N ARG A 59 19.82 -4.82 17.86
CA ARG A 59 20.50 -5.78 18.73
C ARG A 59 19.89 -7.19 18.63
N PRO A 60 20.66 -8.25 18.92
CA PRO A 60 20.11 -9.60 19.03
C PRO A 60 19.01 -9.74 20.10
N PRO A 61 18.10 -10.73 19.98
CA PRO A 61 18.03 -11.72 18.91
C PRO A 61 17.40 -11.19 17.62
N VAL A 62 17.82 -11.73 16.46
CA VAL A 62 17.24 -11.45 15.14
C VAL A 62 16.53 -12.72 14.64
N PRO A 63 15.26 -12.65 14.17
CA PRO A 63 14.46 -11.45 13.99
C PRO A 63 13.92 -10.88 15.30
N SER A 64 13.97 -9.55 15.44
CA SER A 64 13.45 -8.89 16.64
C SER A 64 11.93 -9.06 16.74
N GLN A 65 11.41 -8.80 17.94
CA GLN A 65 9.96 -8.80 18.13
C GLN A 65 9.27 -7.75 17.25
N SER A 66 9.88 -6.58 17.05
CA SER A 66 9.36 -5.53 16.17
C SER A 66 9.22 -6.02 14.73
N PHE A 67 10.26 -6.62 14.15
CA PHE A 67 10.20 -7.13 12.77
C PHE A 67 9.25 -8.32 12.60
N ARG A 68 9.15 -9.20 13.62
CA ARG A 68 8.12 -10.25 13.66
C ARG A 68 6.70 -9.67 13.69
N ASN A 69 6.48 -8.60 14.46
CA ASN A 69 5.19 -7.92 14.53
C ASN A 69 4.85 -7.21 13.21
N ILE A 70 5.80 -6.52 12.59
CA ILE A 70 5.65 -5.88 11.27
C ILE A 70 5.24 -6.93 10.23
N SER A 71 5.97 -8.04 10.17
CA SER A 71 5.66 -9.14 9.25
C SER A 71 4.26 -9.71 9.48
N ARG A 72 3.84 -9.85 10.75
CA ARG A 72 2.47 -10.28 11.09
C ARG A 72 1.41 -9.27 10.62
N HIS A 73 1.67 -7.96 10.74
CA HIS A 73 0.75 -6.93 10.25
C HIS A 73 0.61 -6.99 8.73
N LEU A 74 1.70 -7.26 8.00
CA LEU A 74 1.65 -7.47 6.54
C LEU A 74 0.78 -8.70 6.19
N VAL A 75 0.98 -9.83 6.87
CA VAL A 75 0.13 -11.02 6.63
C VAL A 75 -1.34 -10.71 6.88
N LYS A 76 -1.67 -10.06 7.99
CA LYS A 76 -3.06 -9.66 8.29
C LYS A 76 -3.64 -8.67 7.28
N LEU A 77 -2.81 -7.75 6.78
CA LEU A 77 -3.20 -6.85 5.71
C LEU A 77 -3.59 -7.66 4.47
N HIS A 78 -2.76 -8.61 4.04
CA HIS A 78 -3.05 -9.48 2.91
C HIS A 78 -4.38 -10.22 3.08
N GLU A 79 -4.57 -10.86 4.24
CA GLU A 79 -5.80 -11.58 4.57
C GLU A 79 -7.04 -10.68 4.48
N ALA A 80 -6.91 -9.42 4.90
CA ALA A 80 -8.00 -8.45 4.87
C ALA A 80 -8.33 -7.91 3.48
N VAL A 81 -7.33 -7.73 2.59
CA VAL A 81 -7.54 -7.03 1.31
C VAL A 81 -7.65 -7.93 0.08
N SER A 82 -7.02 -9.10 0.08
CA SER A 82 -6.89 -9.90 -1.15
C SER A 82 -8.20 -10.51 -1.67
N GLY A 83 -9.23 -10.59 -0.83
CA GLY A 83 -10.59 -10.98 -1.25
C GLY A 83 -11.49 -9.80 -1.63
N ILE A 84 -11.03 -8.57 -1.47
CA ILE A 84 -11.82 -7.34 -1.62
C ILE A 84 -11.30 -6.49 -2.78
N LEU A 85 -9.98 -6.32 -2.86
CA LEU A 85 -9.33 -5.47 -3.85
C LEU A 85 -8.81 -6.29 -5.05
N PRO A 86 -8.82 -5.71 -6.26
CA PRO A 86 -8.15 -6.30 -7.40
C PRO A 86 -6.64 -6.51 -7.13
N PRO A 87 -5.99 -7.53 -7.72
CA PRO A 87 -4.58 -7.82 -7.46
C PRO A 87 -3.63 -6.64 -7.71
N VAL A 88 -3.91 -5.83 -8.75
CA VAL A 88 -3.10 -4.63 -9.08
C VAL A 88 -3.14 -3.58 -7.97
N GLU A 89 -4.29 -3.41 -7.32
CA GLU A 89 -4.48 -2.46 -6.23
C GLU A 89 -3.82 -2.98 -4.95
N VAL A 90 -3.91 -4.29 -4.68
CA VAL A 90 -3.15 -4.93 -3.58
C VAL A 90 -1.64 -4.72 -3.78
N GLN A 91 -1.12 -4.86 -5.01
CA GLN A 91 0.28 -4.58 -5.30
C GLN A 91 0.66 -3.11 -5.03
N ALA A 92 -0.13 -2.16 -5.53
CA ALA A 92 0.08 -0.74 -5.31
C ALA A 92 0.09 -0.37 -3.81
N LEU A 93 -0.83 -0.96 -3.05
CA LEU A 93 -0.90 -0.82 -1.61
C LEU A 93 0.39 -1.29 -0.92
N TYR A 94 0.89 -2.48 -1.27
CA TYR A 94 2.12 -3.02 -0.69
C TYR A 94 3.37 -2.20 -1.03
N ARG A 95 3.46 -1.66 -2.26
CA ARG A 95 4.54 -0.73 -2.61
C ARG A 95 4.51 0.53 -1.76
N THR A 96 3.32 1.09 -1.54
CA THR A 96 3.13 2.28 -0.70
C THR A 96 3.49 2.00 0.76
N VAL A 97 3.10 0.85 1.30
CA VAL A 97 3.50 0.40 2.64
C VAL A 97 5.02 0.24 2.74
N ASN A 98 5.68 -0.34 1.73
CA ASN A 98 7.13 -0.49 1.75
C ASN A 98 7.85 0.87 1.71
N VAL A 99 7.40 1.81 0.88
CA VAL A 99 7.94 3.19 0.88
C VAL A 99 7.87 3.78 2.29
N SER A 100 6.70 3.73 2.92
CA SER A 100 6.51 4.22 4.29
C SER A 100 7.42 3.51 5.31
N PHE A 101 7.56 2.18 5.22
CA PHE A 101 8.46 1.41 6.08
C PHE A 101 9.92 1.87 5.92
N LYS A 102 10.38 2.07 4.68
CA LYS A 102 11.75 2.51 4.39
C LYS A 102 12.04 3.89 4.97
N GLU A 103 11.12 4.84 4.82
CA GLU A 103 11.24 6.19 5.41
C GLU A 103 11.43 6.11 6.93
N LYS A 104 10.55 5.38 7.62
CA LYS A 104 10.59 5.24 9.08
C LYS A 104 11.83 4.52 9.57
N LEU A 105 12.25 3.47 8.86
CA LEU A 105 13.47 2.76 9.19
C LEU A 105 14.68 3.67 9.03
N ARG A 106 14.78 4.42 7.92
CA ARG A 106 15.85 5.41 7.68
C ARG A 106 15.92 6.42 8.82
N GLU A 107 14.79 7.02 9.21
CA GLU A 107 14.73 7.96 10.33
C GLU A 107 15.25 7.34 11.63
N GLN A 108 14.87 6.09 11.93
CA GLN A 108 15.31 5.38 13.12
C GLN A 108 16.81 5.05 13.07
N LEU A 109 17.35 4.65 11.91
CA LEU A 109 18.78 4.41 11.72
C LEU A 109 19.59 5.69 11.97
N VAL A 110 19.13 6.83 11.44
CA VAL A 110 19.73 8.15 11.70
C VAL A 110 19.71 8.48 13.19
N LYS A 111 18.55 8.32 13.85
CA LYS A 111 18.39 8.57 15.29
C LYS A 111 19.32 7.72 16.15
N MET A 112 19.56 6.47 15.75
CA MET A 112 20.46 5.54 16.44
C MET A 112 21.93 5.69 16.03
N ASN A 113 22.24 6.60 15.10
CA ASN A 113 23.56 6.76 14.50
C ASN A 113 24.12 5.46 13.90
N ILE A 114 23.25 4.65 13.30
CA ILE A 114 23.64 3.44 12.56
C ILE A 114 23.95 3.84 11.12
N VAL A 115 25.10 3.39 10.64
CA VAL A 115 25.60 3.70 9.29
C VAL A 115 25.92 2.41 8.53
N ASN A 116 25.93 2.50 7.21
CA ASN A 116 26.36 1.40 6.35
C ASN A 116 27.90 1.29 6.36
N ASN A 117 28.44 0.67 7.40
CA ASN A 117 29.88 0.51 7.61
C ASN A 117 30.33 -0.96 7.67
N GLY A 118 29.44 -1.91 7.35
CA GLY A 118 29.72 -3.35 7.48
C GLY A 118 29.90 -3.86 8.92
N GLY A 119 29.69 -3.02 9.94
CA GLY A 119 29.86 -3.38 11.34
C GLY A 119 28.71 -4.23 11.92
N PRO A 120 28.78 -4.58 13.22
CA PRO A 120 27.79 -5.47 13.85
C PRO A 120 26.34 -4.97 13.74
N GLN A 121 26.09 -3.68 13.97
CA GLN A 121 24.75 -3.10 13.85
C GLN A 121 24.24 -3.10 12.41
N HIS A 122 25.11 -2.85 11.43
CA HIS A 122 24.78 -3.01 10.01
C HIS A 122 24.37 -4.46 9.70
N GLY A 123 25.09 -5.45 10.24
CA GLY A 123 24.74 -6.87 10.10
C GLY A 123 23.37 -7.21 10.71
N VAL A 124 23.01 -6.61 11.85
CA VAL A 124 21.66 -6.75 12.43
C VAL A 124 20.60 -6.17 11.50
N VAL A 125 20.79 -4.95 10.99
CA VAL A 125 19.84 -4.33 10.03
C VAL A 125 19.66 -5.21 8.80
N THR A 126 20.75 -5.67 8.22
CA THR A 126 20.72 -6.54 7.02
C THR A 126 19.92 -7.81 7.29
N SER A 127 20.14 -8.46 8.44
CA SER A 127 19.44 -9.70 8.81
C SER A 127 17.94 -9.48 9.04
N GLU A 128 17.56 -8.34 9.63
CA GLU A 128 16.16 -7.95 9.83
C GLU A 128 15.46 -7.66 8.49
N LEU A 129 16.15 -7.00 7.55
CA LEU A 129 15.64 -6.76 6.20
C LEU A 129 15.47 -8.05 5.41
N THR A 130 16.42 -8.99 5.50
CA THR A 130 16.27 -10.32 4.89
C THR A 130 15.00 -11.01 5.38
N PHE A 131 14.74 -10.98 6.69
CA PHE A 131 13.53 -11.54 7.27
C PHE A 131 12.25 -10.82 6.77
N TYR A 132 12.27 -9.49 6.71
CA TYR A 132 11.17 -8.69 6.17
C TYR A 132 10.86 -9.01 4.70
N LEU A 133 11.89 -9.09 3.86
CA LEU A 133 11.75 -9.41 2.44
C LEU A 133 11.27 -10.85 2.23
N GLU A 134 11.72 -11.80 3.05
CA GLU A 134 11.21 -13.17 3.02
C GLU A 134 9.71 -13.22 3.35
N ALA A 135 9.26 -12.45 4.35
CA ALA A 135 7.83 -12.34 4.65
C ALA A 135 7.03 -11.82 3.44
N LEU A 136 7.53 -10.81 2.73
CA LEU A 136 6.89 -10.29 1.51
C LEU A 136 6.90 -11.30 0.35
N ARG A 137 8.01 -12.02 0.13
CA ARG A 137 8.11 -13.07 -0.89
C ARG A 137 7.09 -14.18 -0.65
N ASN A 138 6.88 -14.56 0.61
CA ASN A 138 5.91 -15.59 0.98
C ASN A 138 4.45 -15.20 0.74
N LEU A 139 4.14 -13.89 0.78
CA LEU A 139 2.81 -13.39 0.44
C LEU A 139 2.50 -13.46 -1.06
N LYS A 140 3.53 -13.52 -1.93
CA LYS A 140 3.40 -13.58 -3.39
C LYS A 140 2.53 -12.46 -3.98
N VAL A 141 2.49 -11.32 -3.30
CA VAL A 141 1.75 -10.14 -3.76
C VAL A 141 2.55 -9.38 -4.82
N LEU A 142 3.85 -9.17 -4.56
CA LEU A 142 4.74 -8.42 -5.43
C LEU A 142 5.54 -9.34 -6.37
N PRO A 143 5.91 -8.86 -7.58
CA PRO A 143 6.79 -9.60 -8.48
C PRO A 143 8.14 -9.93 -7.83
N ALA A 144 8.69 -11.11 -8.15
CA ALA A 144 9.92 -11.59 -7.52
C ALA A 144 11.16 -10.74 -7.86
N ASP A 145 11.17 -10.14 -9.05
CA ASP A 145 12.20 -9.24 -9.56
C ASP A 145 12.25 -7.90 -8.81
N GLU A 146 11.12 -7.43 -8.27
CA GLU A 146 11.07 -6.24 -7.41
C GLU A 146 11.66 -6.50 -6.02
N LEU A 147 11.56 -7.73 -5.51
CA LEU A 147 12.01 -8.12 -4.16
C LEU A 147 13.48 -8.56 -4.13
N ASN A 148 14.35 -7.82 -4.81
CA ASN A 148 15.80 -8.06 -4.85
C ASN A 148 16.53 -7.33 -3.70
N ASP A 149 17.84 -7.59 -3.57
CA ASP A 149 18.65 -7.06 -2.48
C ASP A 149 18.83 -5.53 -2.52
N ASP A 150 18.73 -4.93 -3.71
CA ASP A 150 18.87 -3.48 -3.89
C ASP A 150 17.60 -2.70 -3.51
N TRP A 151 16.45 -3.36 -3.40
CA TRP A 151 15.16 -2.71 -3.17
C TRP A 151 15.08 -1.92 -1.84
N MET A 152 15.93 -2.30 -0.88
CA MET A 152 16.04 -1.68 0.44
C MET A 152 17.28 -0.77 0.57
N SER A 153 18.09 -0.63 -0.47
CA SER A 153 19.39 0.08 -0.39
C SER A 153 19.26 1.57 -0.05
N ASP A 154 18.16 2.20 -0.44
CA ASP A 154 17.87 3.62 -0.21
C ASP A 154 17.59 3.96 1.25
N ILE A 155 17.42 2.99 2.16
CA ILE A 155 17.34 3.30 3.60
C ILE A 155 18.64 3.90 4.15
N TRP A 156 19.75 3.74 3.42
CA TRP A 156 21.07 4.25 3.80
C TRP A 156 21.36 5.63 3.24
N THR A 157 20.60 6.10 2.24
CA THR A 157 20.75 7.44 1.69
C THR A 157 20.07 8.45 2.61
N ARG A 158 20.81 9.50 3.00
CA ARG A 158 20.33 10.57 3.87
C ARG A 158 19.65 11.68 3.09
#